data_AF-A0A7K0D8X1-F1
#
_entry.id   AF-A0A7K0D8X1-F1
#
_cell.length_a   1.000
_cell.length_b   1.000
_cell.length_c   1.000
_cell.angle_alpha   90.00
_cell.angle_beta   90.00
_cell.angle_gamma   90.00
#
_symmetry.space_group_name_H-M   'P 1'
#
loop_
_entity.id
_entity.type
_entity.pdbx_description
1 polymer ?
#
loop_
_entity_poly.entity_id
_entity_poly.type
_entity_poly.pdbx_seq_one_letter_code
_entity_poly.pdbx_strand_id
1 'polypeptide(L)'
;MGESSISWDRGAVVVIDQRALPGELRWLRISTVDEVIEAIATLAVRGAPAIGVTGAFGVALAAFAHEGDDAAVTAEARRIAAVRPTAVNLSWAVARALARLPGGARAVLAEAQALLAQDGRVNRAAAERAADLVQRVCPDRPLRVLTHCNTGRLATTSFGTALGAIRVLAAREAIESVLVDETRPLLQGARLTAWELAEAGIAHRLTIDAAAAWAMATGQVDCVLVGADRITADGAVANKIGTYALALAAARHRIPFVVVAPESTRDPGTATGAQIVVEQRAAAEITEIAGVPTAPEGTAVFNPAFDVTPPDLITAVVTENGVVYSTLDDGLAGARSAGIAAGPEGGPVAAGGVRTAVGVGDDTAPRDGTSGIPARDGGCGPEVVAGQRIAGIARSLYARGWMPGTAGNISVRLGEDALITGSGLSKGELRAADMVRVRVADSVAAAGARRASAETAIHTAIYRATEATAVVHVHPPYATALSADAGPGPDVLRFSGYELIKGLGAAVSVGVPVVSNHADVARIGAEVEALLRADPQGPPVLFIAGHGITAWGASLAQARDRAECLEALCELVRLTGRREIGVLSGAEEGSK
;
A
#
# COMPACT_ATOMS: atom_id res chain seq x y z
N MET A 1 16.81 -20.69 -22.57
CA MET A 1 17.97 -19.79 -22.50
C MET A 1 18.38 -19.64 -21.03
N GLY A 2 19.62 -19.22 -20.73
CA GLY A 2 20.11 -19.14 -19.34
C GLY A 2 19.25 -18.23 -18.46
N GLU A 3 19.21 -18.52 -17.15
CA GLU A 3 18.40 -17.76 -16.18
C GLU A 3 18.89 -16.32 -15.95
N SER A 4 20.13 -16.00 -16.38
CA SER A 4 20.81 -14.72 -16.09
C SER A 4 20.82 -13.78 -17.29
N SER A 5 20.60 -12.48 -17.04
CA SER A 5 20.74 -11.39 -18.02
C SER A 5 22.15 -10.78 -18.04
N ILE A 6 22.99 -11.15 -17.07
CA ILE A 6 24.35 -10.64 -16.86
C ILE A 6 25.31 -11.81 -16.64
N SER A 7 26.48 -11.77 -17.26
CA SER A 7 27.55 -12.74 -17.02
C SER A 7 28.93 -12.11 -17.18
N TRP A 8 29.96 -12.79 -16.67
CA TRP A 8 31.35 -12.47 -16.96
C TRP A 8 31.92 -13.52 -17.90
N ASP A 9 32.39 -13.10 -19.07
CA ASP A 9 32.98 -14.00 -20.06
C ASP A 9 34.28 -13.42 -20.61
N ARG A 10 35.38 -14.18 -20.49
CA ARG A 10 36.72 -13.86 -21.04
C ARG A 10 37.13 -12.39 -20.86
N GLY A 11 37.00 -11.86 -19.64
CA GLY A 11 37.45 -10.51 -19.31
C GLY A 11 36.47 -9.38 -19.65
N ALA A 12 35.22 -9.70 -19.99
CA ALA A 12 34.19 -8.71 -20.27
C ALA A 12 32.89 -9.04 -19.52
N VAL A 13 32.11 -7.99 -19.24
CA VAL A 13 30.73 -8.12 -18.78
C VAL A 13 29.84 -8.32 -20.00
N VAL A 14 29.07 -9.38 -20.02
CA VAL A 14 28.13 -9.68 -21.10
C VAL A 14 26.72 -9.46 -20.57
N VAL A 15 25.99 -8.54 -21.19
CA VAL A 15 24.64 -8.11 -20.78
C VAL A 15 23.70 -8.05 -21.97
N ILE A 16 22.39 -8.18 -21.74
CA ILE A 16 21.38 -7.94 -22.77
C ILE A 16 21.17 -6.43 -22.94
N ASP A 17 21.17 -5.94 -24.19
CA ASP A 17 20.79 -4.56 -24.48
C ASP A 17 19.27 -4.38 -24.38
N GLN A 18 18.80 -3.91 -23.23
CA GLN A 18 17.37 -3.71 -23.01
C GLN A 18 16.75 -2.63 -23.91
N ARG A 19 17.55 -1.78 -24.55
CA ARG A 19 17.06 -0.75 -25.48
C ARG A 19 16.63 -1.36 -26.81
N ALA A 20 17.23 -2.49 -27.20
CA ALA A 20 16.92 -3.18 -28.44
C ALA A 20 15.65 -4.05 -28.34
N LEU A 21 15.26 -4.43 -27.12
CA LEU A 21 14.03 -5.18 -26.88
C LEU A 21 12.77 -4.30 -27.05
N PRO A 22 11.66 -4.87 -27.59
CA PRO A 22 11.47 -6.28 -27.94
C PRO A 22 11.91 -6.64 -29.37
N GLY A 23 12.38 -5.67 -30.16
CA GLY A 23 12.66 -5.85 -31.59
C GLY A 23 13.85 -6.78 -31.89
N GLU A 24 14.89 -6.72 -31.05
CA GLU A 24 16.09 -7.56 -31.22
C GLU A 24 16.67 -7.97 -29.86
N LEU A 25 16.95 -9.27 -29.70
CA LEU A 25 17.77 -9.77 -28.59
C LEU A 25 19.26 -9.57 -28.92
N ARG A 26 19.79 -8.41 -28.53
CA ARG A 26 21.20 -8.05 -28.70
C ARG A 26 21.97 -8.21 -27.41
N TRP A 27 23.14 -8.85 -27.47
CA TRP A 27 24.08 -8.95 -26.35
C TRP A 27 25.20 -7.91 -26.50
N LEU A 28 25.45 -7.15 -25.44
CA LEU A 28 26.60 -6.24 -25.34
C LEU A 28 27.72 -6.94 -24.62
N ARG A 29 28.94 -6.75 -25.14
CA ARG A 29 30.18 -7.18 -24.49
C ARG A 29 30.94 -5.94 -24.05
N ILE A 30 30.94 -5.69 -22.75
CA ILE A 30 31.47 -4.48 -22.11
C ILE A 30 32.83 -4.80 -21.50
N SER A 31 33.87 -4.12 -21.97
CA SER A 31 35.27 -4.37 -21.61
C SER A 31 35.95 -3.19 -20.93
N THR A 32 35.29 -2.03 -20.84
CA THR A 32 35.83 -0.83 -20.20
C THR A 32 34.85 -0.22 -19.19
N VAL A 33 35.36 0.61 -18.27
CA VAL A 33 34.53 1.33 -17.30
C VAL A 33 33.61 2.35 -18.00
N ASP A 34 34.11 3.03 -19.04
CA ASP A 34 33.30 3.99 -19.81
C ASP A 34 32.09 3.32 -20.46
N GLU A 35 32.26 2.12 -21.01
CA GLU A 35 31.16 1.32 -21.56
C GLU A 35 30.17 0.85 -20.48
N VAL A 36 30.64 0.53 -19.26
CA VAL A 36 29.74 0.24 -18.12
C VAL A 36 28.89 1.46 -17.79
N ILE A 37 29.52 2.63 -17.72
CA ILE A 37 28.85 3.90 -17.44
C ILE A 37 27.81 4.20 -18.52
N GLU A 38 28.18 4.07 -19.79
CA GLU A 38 27.26 4.28 -20.92
C GLU A 38 26.07 3.30 -20.88
N ALA A 39 26.32 2.02 -20.62
CA ALA A 39 25.28 1.01 -20.55
C ALA A 39 24.24 1.29 -19.45
N ILE A 40 24.69 1.78 -18.29
CA ILE A 40 23.80 2.17 -17.18
C ILE A 40 23.07 3.48 -17.48
N ALA A 41 23.78 4.49 -18.00
CA ALA A 41 23.23 5.82 -18.28
C ALA A 41 22.15 5.79 -19.37
N THR A 42 22.39 5.03 -20.43
CA THR A 42 21.47 4.91 -21.58
C THR A 42 20.36 3.88 -21.36
N LEU A 43 20.31 3.25 -20.17
CA LEU A 43 19.36 2.19 -19.81
C LEU A 43 19.48 0.92 -20.67
N ALA A 44 20.65 0.67 -21.27
CA ALA A 44 20.97 -0.63 -21.84
C ALA A 44 20.93 -1.72 -20.75
N VAL A 45 21.38 -1.37 -19.55
CA VAL A 45 21.16 -2.12 -18.31
C VAL A 45 20.34 -1.27 -17.36
N ARG A 46 19.24 -1.83 -16.83
CA ARG A 46 18.38 -1.16 -15.85
C ARG A 46 17.78 -2.15 -14.86
N GLY A 47 17.19 -1.61 -13.81
CA GLY A 47 16.72 -2.35 -12.64
C GLY A 47 17.79 -2.38 -11.55
N ALA A 48 17.37 -2.13 -10.31
CA ALA A 48 18.30 -1.76 -9.23
C ALA A 48 19.37 -2.84 -8.95
N PRO A 49 19.04 -4.15 -8.87
CA PRO A 49 20.07 -5.18 -8.74
C PRO A 49 20.95 -5.33 -9.98
N ALA A 50 20.38 -5.23 -11.19
CA ALA A 50 21.10 -5.37 -12.46
C ALA A 50 22.24 -4.35 -12.59
N ILE A 51 21.93 -3.07 -12.33
CA ILE A 51 22.92 -1.99 -12.39
C ILE A 51 23.97 -2.14 -11.29
N GLY A 52 23.59 -2.62 -10.09
CA GLY A 52 24.52 -2.88 -9.00
C GLY A 52 25.57 -3.92 -9.37
N VAL A 53 25.14 -5.09 -9.85
CA VAL A 53 26.06 -6.17 -10.24
C VAL A 53 26.90 -5.77 -11.45
N THR A 54 26.33 -5.06 -12.43
CA THR A 54 27.09 -4.52 -13.56
C THR A 54 28.16 -3.51 -13.10
N GLY A 55 27.83 -2.65 -12.13
CA GLY A 55 28.78 -1.73 -11.51
C GLY A 55 29.91 -2.44 -10.76
N ALA A 56 29.60 -3.51 -10.02
CA ALA A 56 30.60 -4.35 -9.36
C ALA A 56 31.57 -5.01 -10.36
N PHE A 57 31.05 -5.51 -11.49
CA PHE A 57 31.92 -5.97 -12.58
C PHE A 57 32.73 -4.84 -13.22
N GLY A 58 32.20 -3.61 -13.28
CA GLY A 58 32.95 -2.43 -13.68
C GLY A 58 34.15 -2.15 -12.76
N VAL A 59 34.01 -2.34 -11.45
CA VAL A 59 35.15 -2.26 -10.51
C VAL A 59 36.18 -3.36 -10.80
N ALA A 60 35.73 -4.57 -11.18
CA ALA A 60 36.65 -5.64 -11.59
C ALA A 60 37.41 -5.27 -12.88
N LEU A 61 36.73 -4.71 -13.88
CA LEU A 61 37.38 -4.18 -15.10
C LEU A 61 38.43 -3.11 -14.76
N ALA A 62 38.09 -2.16 -13.88
CA ALA A 62 39.02 -1.14 -13.42
C ALA A 62 40.24 -1.76 -12.71
N ALA A 63 40.03 -2.75 -11.85
CA ALA A 63 41.09 -3.43 -11.13
C ALA A 63 42.04 -4.22 -12.05
N PHE A 64 41.53 -4.81 -13.14
CA PHE A 64 42.38 -5.43 -14.16
C PHE A 64 43.12 -4.40 -15.02
N ALA A 65 42.50 -3.25 -15.31
CA ALA A 65 43.11 -2.20 -16.14
C ALA A 65 44.19 -1.39 -15.40
N HIS A 66 44.05 -1.24 -14.08
CA HIS A 66 44.94 -0.46 -13.21
C HIS A 66 45.61 -1.32 -12.14
N GLU A 67 46.15 -2.48 -12.53
CA GLU A 67 46.79 -3.41 -11.60
C GLU A 67 47.94 -2.74 -10.83
N GLY A 68 47.84 -2.73 -9.50
CA GLY A 68 48.82 -2.08 -8.61
C GLY A 68 48.60 -0.58 -8.36
N ASP A 69 47.58 0.04 -8.96
CA ASP A 69 47.19 1.44 -8.74
C ASP A 69 45.79 1.53 -8.11
N ASP A 70 45.74 1.30 -6.80
CA ASP A 70 44.48 1.33 -6.04
C ASP A 70 43.78 2.70 -6.07
N ALA A 71 44.53 3.79 -6.27
CA ALA A 71 43.98 5.13 -6.36
C ALA A 71 43.20 5.32 -7.66
N ALA A 72 43.73 4.84 -8.79
CA ALA A 72 43.03 4.84 -10.07
C ALA A 72 41.76 3.97 -10.02
N VAL A 73 41.83 2.76 -9.45
CA VAL A 73 40.65 1.89 -9.30
C VAL A 73 39.57 2.56 -8.44
N THR A 74 39.98 3.20 -7.35
CA THR A 74 39.05 3.94 -6.47
C THR A 74 38.40 5.12 -7.20
N ALA A 75 39.12 5.82 -8.07
CA ALA A 75 38.57 6.89 -8.88
C ALA A 75 37.51 6.37 -9.88
N GLU A 76 37.80 5.27 -10.58
CA GLU A 76 36.84 4.63 -11.50
C GLU A 76 35.60 4.11 -10.78
N ALA A 77 35.76 3.48 -9.60
CA ALA A 77 34.63 3.07 -8.77
C ALA A 77 33.72 4.25 -8.41
N ARG A 78 34.28 5.42 -8.09
CA ARG A 78 33.49 6.64 -7.84
C ARG A 78 32.76 7.12 -9.09
N ARG A 79 33.37 7.05 -10.28
CA ARG A 79 32.72 7.38 -11.55
C ARG A 79 31.52 6.47 -11.82
N ILE A 80 31.68 5.16 -11.62
CA ILE A 80 30.60 4.18 -11.77
C ILE A 80 29.45 4.48 -10.80
N ALA A 81 29.74 4.72 -9.52
CA ALA A 81 28.71 5.00 -8.52
C ALA A 81 27.91 6.29 -8.81
N ALA A 82 28.53 7.26 -9.48
CA ALA A 82 27.93 8.56 -9.77
C ALA A 82 26.95 8.56 -10.96
N VAL A 83 26.88 7.49 -11.76
CA VAL A 83 26.07 7.47 -13.00
C VAL A 83 24.58 7.67 -12.73
N ARG A 84 24.07 7.09 -11.64
CA ARG A 84 22.67 7.23 -11.20
C ARG A 84 22.63 7.40 -9.68
N PRO A 85 22.82 8.62 -9.15
CA PRO A 85 23.07 8.85 -7.72
C PRO A 85 21.89 8.46 -6.80
N THR A 86 20.69 8.30 -7.35
CA THR A 86 19.50 7.82 -6.62
C THR A 86 19.42 6.29 -6.51
N ALA A 87 20.24 5.55 -7.26
CA ALA A 87 20.26 4.09 -7.25
C ALA A 87 21.19 3.54 -6.15
N VAL A 88 20.64 3.37 -4.95
CA VAL A 88 21.38 2.89 -3.76
C VAL A 88 22.11 1.56 -4.02
N ASN A 89 21.50 0.64 -4.76
CA ASN A 89 22.10 -0.66 -5.11
C ASN A 89 23.40 -0.54 -5.92
N LEU A 90 23.53 0.51 -6.75
CA LEU A 90 24.74 0.75 -7.54
C LEU A 90 25.92 1.10 -6.62
N SER A 91 25.75 2.13 -5.79
CA SER A 91 26.77 2.56 -4.83
C SER A 91 27.13 1.46 -3.84
N TRP A 92 26.13 0.70 -3.36
CA TRP A 92 26.36 -0.43 -2.45
C TRP A 92 27.22 -1.54 -3.07
N ALA A 93 26.86 -2.00 -4.28
CA ALA A 93 27.57 -3.09 -4.94
C ALA A 93 28.99 -2.67 -5.35
N VAL A 94 29.15 -1.44 -5.85
CA VAL A 94 30.46 -0.84 -6.15
C VAL A 94 31.34 -0.79 -4.91
N ALA A 95 30.83 -0.27 -3.78
CA ALA A 95 31.59 -0.19 -2.54
C ALA A 95 31.99 -1.58 -2.02
N ARG A 96 31.08 -2.56 -2.10
CA ARG A 96 31.34 -3.94 -1.67
C ARG A 96 32.40 -4.62 -2.54
N ALA A 97 32.37 -4.43 -3.85
CA ALA A 97 33.41 -4.93 -4.74
C ALA A 97 34.76 -4.23 -4.49
N LEU A 98 34.75 -2.90 -4.34
CA LEU A 98 35.95 -2.09 -4.07
C LEU A 98 36.62 -2.48 -2.75
N ALA A 99 35.85 -2.86 -1.73
CA ALA A 99 36.39 -3.33 -0.44
C ALA A 99 37.27 -4.60 -0.57
N ARG A 100 37.21 -5.30 -1.71
CA ARG A 100 38.03 -6.48 -2.00
C ARG A 100 39.30 -6.17 -2.78
N LEU A 101 39.52 -4.90 -3.15
CA LEU A 101 40.70 -4.45 -3.89
C LEU A 101 42.04 -4.85 -3.23
N PRO A 102 42.21 -4.89 -1.90
CA PRO A 102 43.45 -5.37 -1.28
C PRO A 102 43.82 -6.83 -1.63
N GLY A 103 42.86 -7.64 -2.08
CA GLY A 103 43.09 -8.99 -2.59
C GLY A 103 43.39 -9.07 -4.09
N GLY A 104 43.52 -7.92 -4.77
CA GLY A 104 43.76 -7.80 -6.21
C GLY A 104 42.51 -8.00 -7.08
N ALA A 105 42.66 -7.79 -8.39
CA ALA A 105 41.57 -7.81 -9.37
C ALA A 105 40.75 -9.11 -9.35
N ARG A 106 41.38 -10.26 -9.09
CA ARG A 106 40.68 -11.55 -8.98
C ARG A 106 39.75 -11.63 -7.76
N ALA A 107 40.12 -11.01 -6.63
CA ALA A 107 39.26 -10.96 -5.45
C ALA A 107 38.05 -10.05 -5.68
N VAL A 108 38.24 -8.92 -6.36
CA VAL A 108 37.16 -8.03 -6.79
C VAL A 108 36.20 -8.75 -7.74
N LEU A 109 36.73 -9.45 -8.76
CA LEU A 109 35.91 -10.25 -9.67
C LEU A 109 35.13 -11.33 -8.94
N ALA A 110 35.76 -12.06 -8.02
CA ALA A 110 35.11 -13.10 -7.24
C ALA A 110 33.95 -12.52 -6.40
N GLU A 111 34.08 -11.30 -5.87
CA GLU A 111 33.00 -10.62 -5.16
C GLU A 111 31.86 -10.18 -6.08
N ALA A 112 32.16 -9.66 -7.28
CA ALA A 112 31.14 -9.34 -8.28
C ALA A 112 30.36 -10.61 -8.72
N GLN A 113 31.05 -11.73 -8.91
CA GLN A 113 30.41 -13.03 -9.18
C GLN A 113 29.61 -13.54 -7.97
N ALA A 114 30.09 -13.33 -6.75
CA ALA A 114 29.36 -13.66 -5.53
C ALA A 114 28.08 -12.83 -5.38
N LEU A 115 28.13 -11.54 -5.72
CA LEU A 115 26.97 -10.65 -5.78
C LEU A 115 25.93 -11.13 -6.80
N LEU A 116 26.36 -11.48 -8.01
CA LEU A 116 25.51 -12.08 -9.05
C LEU A 116 24.82 -13.36 -8.55
N ALA A 117 25.59 -14.28 -7.96
CA ALA A 117 25.05 -15.54 -7.45
C ALA A 117 24.13 -15.33 -6.24
N GLN A 118 24.44 -14.35 -5.38
CA GLN A 118 23.62 -13.98 -4.23
C GLN A 118 22.26 -13.41 -4.68
N ASP A 119 22.25 -12.48 -5.63
CA ASP A 119 21.01 -11.89 -6.17
C ASP A 119 20.08 -12.96 -6.73
N GLY A 120 20.61 -13.90 -7.54
CA GLY A 120 19.81 -15.01 -8.07
C GLY A 120 19.17 -15.90 -6.97
N ARG A 121 19.90 -16.22 -5.90
CA ARG A 121 19.36 -17.00 -4.78
C ARG A 121 18.30 -16.23 -3.99
N VAL A 122 18.57 -14.97 -3.69
CA VAL A 122 17.67 -14.08 -2.93
C VAL A 122 16.36 -13.88 -3.68
N ASN A 123 16.42 -13.53 -4.96
CA ASN A 123 15.23 -13.28 -5.77
C ASN A 123 14.38 -14.54 -5.93
N ARG A 124 15.01 -15.71 -6.14
CA ARG A 124 14.29 -16.98 -6.18
C ARG A 124 13.57 -17.27 -4.87
N ALA A 125 14.25 -17.12 -3.73
CA ALA A 125 13.64 -17.35 -2.43
C ALA A 125 12.46 -16.40 -2.14
N ALA A 126 12.60 -15.11 -2.46
CA ALA A 126 11.51 -14.13 -2.32
C ALA A 126 10.32 -14.49 -3.23
N ALA A 127 10.59 -14.86 -4.48
CA ALA A 127 9.58 -15.27 -5.45
C ALA A 127 8.82 -16.55 -5.05
N GLU A 128 9.53 -17.57 -4.56
CA GLU A 128 8.92 -18.82 -4.08
C GLU A 128 8.01 -18.56 -2.88
N ARG A 129 8.46 -17.77 -1.90
CA ARG A 129 7.65 -17.39 -0.75
C ARG A 129 6.42 -16.56 -1.13
N ALA A 130 6.57 -15.65 -2.10
CA ALA A 130 5.46 -14.85 -2.60
C ALA A 130 4.44 -15.75 -3.31
N ALA A 131 4.88 -16.70 -4.14
CA ALA A 131 4.00 -17.69 -4.76
C ALA A 131 3.26 -18.53 -3.70
N ASP A 132 3.95 -18.98 -2.66
CA ASP A 132 3.32 -19.71 -1.56
C ASP A 132 2.26 -18.87 -0.84
N LEU A 133 2.53 -17.58 -0.60
CA LEU A 133 1.54 -16.66 -0.01
C LEU A 133 0.33 -16.48 -0.92
N VAL A 134 0.55 -16.21 -2.20
CA VAL A 134 -0.50 -15.99 -3.20
C VAL A 134 -1.45 -17.19 -3.25
N GLN A 135 -0.92 -18.41 -3.27
CA GLN A 135 -1.74 -19.63 -3.27
C GLN A 135 -2.53 -19.83 -1.97
N ARG A 136 -2.07 -19.30 -0.83
CA ARG A 136 -2.83 -19.35 0.43
C ARG A 136 -3.98 -18.34 0.48
N VAL A 137 -3.82 -17.16 -0.12
CA VAL A 137 -4.76 -16.04 0.04
C VAL A 137 -5.72 -15.88 -1.14
N CYS A 138 -5.39 -16.48 -2.29
CA CYS A 138 -6.22 -16.46 -3.49
C CYS A 138 -7.07 -17.75 -3.60
N PRO A 139 -8.10 -17.76 -4.47
CA PRO A 139 -8.93 -18.94 -4.71
C PRO A 139 -8.14 -20.15 -5.22
N ASP A 140 -8.62 -21.36 -4.93
CA ASP A 140 -8.06 -22.64 -5.40
C ASP A 140 -8.43 -22.91 -6.87
N ARG A 141 -7.92 -22.06 -7.76
CA ARG A 141 -7.97 -22.20 -9.23
C ARG A 141 -6.81 -21.42 -9.86
N PRO A 142 -6.48 -21.68 -11.13
CA PRO A 142 -5.54 -20.84 -11.87
C PRO A 142 -5.97 -19.36 -11.83
N LEU A 143 -4.99 -18.49 -11.57
CA LEU A 143 -5.20 -17.07 -11.28
C LEU A 143 -4.97 -16.20 -12.52
N ARG A 144 -5.74 -15.12 -12.61
CA ARG A 144 -5.47 -14.02 -13.54
C ARG A 144 -4.69 -12.95 -12.79
N VAL A 145 -3.40 -12.83 -13.07
CA VAL A 145 -2.50 -11.96 -12.32
C VAL A 145 -2.24 -10.67 -13.09
N LEU A 146 -2.33 -9.52 -12.44
CA LEU A 146 -1.86 -8.25 -12.99
C LEU A 146 -0.46 -7.92 -12.49
N THR A 147 0.41 -7.42 -13.36
CA THR A 147 1.74 -6.91 -12.97
C THR A 147 2.06 -5.60 -13.67
N HIS A 148 3.00 -4.84 -13.09
CA HIS A 148 3.40 -3.51 -13.53
C HIS A 148 4.91 -3.37 -13.61
N CYS A 149 5.39 -2.56 -14.55
CA CYS A 149 6.81 -2.39 -14.86
C CYS A 149 7.47 -3.70 -15.34
N ASN A 150 8.78 -3.82 -15.13
CA ASN A 150 9.54 -5.05 -15.34
C ASN A 150 10.31 -5.40 -14.06
N THR A 151 10.06 -6.61 -13.58
CA THR A 151 10.61 -7.18 -12.33
C THR A 151 11.16 -8.58 -12.57
N GLY A 152 11.44 -8.92 -13.83
CA GLY A 152 12.02 -10.18 -14.25
C GLY A 152 13.54 -10.19 -14.16
N ARG A 153 14.15 -11.16 -14.85
CA ARG A 153 15.61 -11.31 -14.86
C ARG A 153 16.31 -10.12 -15.51
N LEU A 154 15.60 -9.34 -16.33
CA LEU A 154 16.13 -8.14 -16.97
C LEU A 154 16.27 -6.98 -15.98
N ALA A 155 15.41 -6.89 -14.95
CA ALA A 155 15.48 -5.86 -13.92
C ALA A 155 16.34 -6.28 -12.72
N THR A 156 16.54 -7.58 -12.51
CA THR A 156 17.48 -8.14 -11.54
C THR A 156 18.74 -8.63 -12.26
N THR A 157 19.43 -9.64 -11.76
CA THR A 157 20.42 -10.36 -12.55
C THR A 157 19.92 -11.70 -13.08
N SER A 158 19.02 -12.33 -12.32
CA SER A 158 18.46 -13.65 -12.59
C SER A 158 17.10 -13.76 -11.94
N PHE A 159 16.26 -14.63 -12.51
CA PHE A 159 14.93 -15.04 -12.05
C PHE A 159 13.87 -13.92 -12.00
N GLY A 160 14.12 -12.85 -11.25
CA GLY A 160 13.21 -11.74 -10.99
C GLY A 160 12.53 -11.83 -9.63
N THR A 161 11.80 -10.77 -9.25
CA THR A 161 11.03 -10.70 -8.01
C THR A 161 9.57 -11.04 -8.26
N ALA A 162 8.70 -10.06 -8.58
CA ALA A 162 7.29 -10.31 -8.85
C ALA A 162 7.08 -11.15 -10.11
N LEU A 163 7.83 -10.87 -11.20
CA LEU A 163 7.80 -11.74 -12.38
C LEU A 163 8.42 -13.12 -12.09
N GLY A 164 9.36 -13.21 -11.15
CA GLY A 164 9.86 -14.49 -10.62
C GLY A 164 8.75 -15.28 -9.92
N ALA A 165 7.95 -14.63 -9.08
CA ALA A 165 6.80 -15.26 -8.42
C ALA A 165 5.76 -15.74 -9.43
N ILE A 166 5.49 -14.94 -10.49
CA ILE A 166 4.64 -15.34 -11.62
C ILE A 166 5.20 -16.60 -12.32
N ARG A 167 6.52 -16.67 -12.55
CA ARG A 167 7.16 -17.86 -13.13
C ARG A 167 7.01 -19.09 -12.24
N VAL A 168 7.16 -18.94 -10.92
CA VAL A 168 6.93 -20.02 -9.95
C VAL A 168 5.47 -20.48 -9.99
N LEU A 169 4.51 -19.55 -9.97
CA LEU A 169 3.08 -19.87 -10.05
C LEU A 169 2.72 -20.55 -11.38
N ALA A 170 3.27 -20.09 -12.51
CA ALA A 170 3.05 -20.70 -13.81
C ALA A 170 3.60 -22.13 -13.88
N ALA A 171 4.80 -22.38 -13.31
CA ALA A 171 5.36 -23.73 -13.20
C ALA A 171 4.53 -24.66 -12.30
N ARG A 172 3.69 -24.11 -11.42
CA ARG A 172 2.72 -24.82 -10.58
C ARG A 172 1.33 -24.92 -11.22
N GLU A 173 1.19 -24.52 -12.49
CA GLU A 173 -0.11 -24.46 -13.21
C GLU A 173 -1.16 -23.57 -12.50
N ALA A 174 -0.70 -22.63 -11.66
CA ALA A 174 -1.54 -21.75 -10.86
C ALA A 174 -1.84 -20.39 -11.54
N ILE A 175 -1.46 -20.23 -12.81
CA ILE A 175 -1.71 -19.02 -13.61
C ILE A 175 -2.60 -19.39 -14.80
N GLU A 176 -3.74 -18.73 -14.90
CA GLU A 176 -4.59 -18.75 -16.10
C GLU A 176 -4.02 -17.80 -17.17
N SER A 177 -3.75 -16.56 -16.77
CA SER A 177 -3.12 -15.56 -17.63
C SER A 177 -2.50 -14.42 -16.81
N VAL A 178 -1.56 -13.71 -17.43
CA VAL A 178 -0.96 -12.49 -16.87
C VAL A 178 -1.43 -11.27 -17.67
N LEU A 179 -2.03 -10.31 -17.00
CA LEU A 179 -2.29 -8.99 -17.56
C LEU A 179 -1.10 -8.07 -17.24
N VAL A 180 -0.48 -7.51 -18.28
CA VAL A 180 0.72 -6.70 -18.17
C VAL A 180 0.36 -5.26 -18.52
N ASP A 181 0.56 -4.36 -17.57
CA ASP A 181 0.47 -2.92 -17.85
C ASP A 181 1.62 -2.48 -18.73
N GLU A 182 1.37 -1.67 -19.77
CA GLU A 182 2.42 -1.22 -20.69
C GLU A 182 3.54 -0.45 -19.98
N THR A 183 3.19 0.24 -18.90
CA THR A 183 4.06 1.03 -18.02
C THR A 183 4.65 2.25 -18.73
N ARG A 184 3.84 3.27 -19.00
CA ARG A 184 4.35 4.55 -19.50
C ARG A 184 5.21 5.26 -18.43
N PRO A 185 6.14 6.15 -18.85
CA PRO A 185 6.46 6.49 -20.24
C PRO A 185 7.41 5.52 -20.96
N LEU A 186 8.22 4.73 -20.22
CA LEU A 186 9.32 3.95 -20.79
C LEU A 186 8.91 2.59 -21.38
N LEU A 187 7.63 2.23 -21.26
CA LEU A 187 7.02 1.03 -21.79
C LEU A 187 7.69 -0.26 -21.29
N GLN A 188 8.05 -0.32 -20.01
CA GLN A 188 8.77 -1.46 -19.46
C GLN A 188 7.96 -2.75 -19.51
N GLY A 189 6.67 -2.70 -19.20
CA GLY A 189 5.82 -3.87 -19.26
C GLY A 189 5.61 -4.35 -20.69
N ALA A 190 5.33 -3.43 -21.61
CA ALA A 190 5.16 -3.76 -23.03
C ALA A 190 6.42 -4.30 -23.68
N ARG A 191 7.59 -3.71 -23.40
CA ARG A 191 8.83 -4.04 -24.10
C ARG A 191 9.60 -5.20 -23.48
N LEU A 192 9.58 -5.32 -22.15
CA LEU A 192 10.42 -6.28 -21.43
C LEU A 192 9.61 -7.37 -20.74
N THR A 193 8.58 -7.02 -19.98
CA THR A 193 7.80 -8.03 -19.24
C THR A 193 7.05 -8.94 -20.19
N ALA A 194 6.35 -8.38 -21.18
CA ALA A 194 5.69 -9.18 -22.21
C ALA A 194 6.70 -10.05 -22.98
N TRP A 195 7.90 -9.52 -23.28
CA TRP A 195 8.96 -10.29 -23.93
C TRP A 195 9.45 -11.47 -23.06
N GLU A 196 9.68 -11.25 -21.76
CA GLU A 196 10.10 -12.30 -20.83
C GLU A 196 9.02 -13.36 -20.56
N LEU A 197 7.74 -12.98 -20.61
CA LEU A 197 6.61 -13.91 -20.50
C LEU A 197 6.45 -14.72 -21.77
N ALA A 198 6.57 -14.10 -22.95
CA ALA A 198 6.55 -14.78 -24.25
C ALA A 198 7.68 -15.80 -24.35
N GLU A 199 8.90 -15.44 -23.96
CA GLU A 199 10.05 -16.34 -23.95
C GLU A 199 9.87 -17.52 -22.97
N ALA A 200 9.16 -17.30 -21.87
CA ALA A 200 8.82 -18.36 -20.90
C ALA A 200 7.60 -19.21 -21.29
N GLY A 201 6.90 -18.88 -22.38
CA GLY A 201 5.65 -19.56 -22.76
C GLY A 201 4.48 -19.32 -21.78
N ILE A 202 4.51 -18.25 -21.00
CA ILE A 202 3.46 -17.91 -20.04
C ILE A 202 2.37 -17.09 -20.76
N ALA A 203 1.13 -17.55 -20.69
CA ALA A 203 -0.01 -16.87 -21.30
C ALA A 203 -0.18 -15.45 -20.73
N HIS A 204 -0.19 -14.45 -21.60
CA HIS A 204 -0.29 -13.05 -21.18
C HIS A 204 -1.00 -12.16 -22.20
N ARG A 205 -1.50 -11.03 -21.73
CA ARG A 205 -2.06 -9.94 -22.54
C ARG A 205 -1.47 -8.61 -22.07
N LEU A 206 -1.31 -7.69 -23.01
CA LEU A 206 -0.89 -6.32 -22.72
C LEU A 206 -2.12 -5.43 -22.54
N THR A 207 -2.07 -4.50 -21.59
CA THR A 207 -3.07 -3.46 -21.40
C THR A 207 -2.41 -2.09 -21.25
N ILE A 208 -3.12 -1.03 -21.61
CA ILE A 208 -2.72 0.32 -21.22
C ILE A 208 -2.93 0.50 -19.71
N ASP A 209 -2.08 1.33 -19.08
CA ASP A 209 -2.09 1.54 -17.63
C ASP A 209 -3.48 1.99 -17.12
N ALA A 210 -4.15 2.86 -17.89
CA ALA A 210 -5.47 3.41 -17.53
C ALA A 210 -6.61 2.36 -17.52
N ALA A 211 -6.44 1.22 -18.18
CA ALA A 211 -7.45 0.17 -18.25
C ALA A 211 -7.33 -0.86 -17.12
N ALA A 212 -6.26 -0.82 -16.31
CA ALA A 212 -6.03 -1.76 -15.22
C ALA A 212 -7.18 -1.76 -14.18
N ALA A 213 -7.65 -0.59 -13.78
CA ALA A 213 -8.77 -0.48 -12.85
C ALA A 213 -10.08 -1.06 -13.42
N TRP A 214 -10.30 -0.89 -14.73
CA TRP A 214 -11.45 -1.48 -15.41
C TRP A 214 -11.33 -3.01 -15.52
N ALA A 215 -10.11 -3.52 -15.78
CA ALA A 215 -9.84 -4.95 -15.76
C ALA A 215 -10.15 -5.56 -14.37
N MET A 216 -9.77 -4.88 -13.28
CA MET A 216 -10.16 -5.28 -11.93
C MET A 216 -11.68 -5.25 -11.72
N ALA A 217 -12.36 -4.18 -12.15
CA ALA A 217 -13.81 -4.03 -11.99
C ALA A 217 -14.64 -5.08 -12.75
N THR A 218 -14.13 -5.52 -13.90
CA THR A 218 -14.73 -6.55 -14.76
C THR A 218 -14.27 -7.96 -14.40
N GLY A 219 -13.55 -8.11 -13.28
CA GLY A 219 -13.12 -9.39 -12.76
C GLY A 219 -12.12 -10.10 -13.68
N GLN A 220 -11.26 -9.37 -14.39
CA GLN A 220 -10.15 -9.90 -15.19
C GLN A 220 -8.85 -10.08 -14.38
N VAL A 221 -8.86 -9.70 -13.09
CA VAL A 221 -7.70 -9.75 -12.20
C VAL A 221 -8.12 -10.36 -10.86
N ASP A 222 -7.35 -11.33 -10.40
CA ASP A 222 -7.52 -12.03 -9.12
C ASP A 222 -6.46 -11.64 -8.09
N CYS A 223 -5.27 -11.21 -8.54
CA CYS A 223 -4.17 -10.77 -7.69
C CYS A 223 -3.27 -9.79 -8.47
N VAL A 224 -2.70 -8.81 -7.75
CA VAL A 224 -1.70 -7.90 -8.28
C VAL A 224 -0.34 -8.23 -7.68
N LEU A 225 0.67 -8.47 -8.53
CA LEU A 225 2.06 -8.73 -8.13
C LEU A 225 2.98 -7.66 -8.70
N VAL A 226 3.65 -6.91 -7.83
CA VAL A 226 4.58 -5.84 -8.23
C VAL A 226 5.91 -5.92 -7.49
N GLY A 227 6.93 -5.25 -8.02
CA GLY A 227 8.21 -5.07 -7.35
C GLY A 227 8.23 -3.86 -6.42
N ALA A 228 9.42 -3.51 -5.96
CA ALA A 228 9.68 -2.26 -5.24
C ALA A 228 11.07 -1.72 -5.58
N ASP A 229 11.21 -0.40 -5.55
CA ASP A 229 12.49 0.29 -5.61
C ASP A 229 12.98 0.67 -4.19
N ARG A 230 12.05 0.94 -3.26
CA ARG A 230 12.35 1.21 -1.85
C ARG A 230 11.16 0.88 -0.96
N ILE A 231 11.42 0.30 0.20
CA ILE A 231 10.41 0.03 1.23
C ILE A 231 10.81 0.73 2.52
N THR A 232 9.99 1.65 3.02
CA THR A 232 10.28 2.42 4.26
C THR A 232 10.02 1.60 5.52
N ALA A 233 10.44 2.13 6.68
CA ALA A 233 10.28 1.45 7.97
C ALA A 233 8.82 1.15 8.33
N ASP A 234 7.87 2.03 7.96
CA ASP A 234 6.43 1.84 8.14
C ASP A 234 5.78 0.92 7.10
N GLY A 235 6.54 0.43 6.11
CA GLY A 235 6.07 -0.46 5.05
C GLY A 235 5.56 0.25 3.79
N ALA A 236 5.71 1.58 3.67
CA ALA A 236 5.34 2.26 2.43
C ALA A 236 6.30 1.87 1.31
N VAL A 237 5.78 1.74 0.09
CA VAL A 237 6.53 1.21 -1.04
C VAL A 237 6.64 2.27 -2.12
N ALA A 238 7.86 2.71 -2.42
CA ALA A 238 8.13 3.40 -3.66
C ALA A 238 8.39 2.39 -4.78
N ASN A 239 7.66 2.54 -5.87
CA ASN A 239 7.82 1.71 -7.07
C ASN A 239 7.43 2.55 -8.30
N LYS A 240 7.58 1.97 -9.50
CA LYS A 240 7.26 2.62 -10.78
C LYS A 240 5.91 3.34 -10.75
N ILE A 241 5.88 4.58 -11.26
CA ILE A 241 4.66 5.38 -11.42
C ILE A 241 3.52 4.54 -12.03
N GLY A 242 2.34 4.61 -11.43
CA GLY A 242 1.19 3.74 -11.68
C GLY A 242 0.95 2.71 -10.56
N THR A 243 1.97 2.35 -9.77
CA THR A 243 1.82 1.36 -8.68
C THR A 243 0.80 1.80 -7.64
N TYR A 244 0.82 3.07 -7.23
CA TYR A 244 -0.15 3.61 -6.30
C TYR A 244 -1.59 3.57 -6.85
N ALA A 245 -1.77 3.89 -8.13
CA ALA A 245 -3.08 3.83 -8.78
C ALA A 245 -3.62 2.39 -8.83
N LEU A 246 -2.75 1.41 -9.08
CA LEU A 246 -3.11 -0.01 -9.03
C LEU A 246 -3.49 -0.45 -7.63
N ALA A 247 -2.76 -0.02 -6.60
CA ALA A 247 -3.07 -0.37 -5.22
C ALA A 247 -4.42 0.21 -4.76
N LEU A 248 -4.74 1.46 -5.16
CA LEU A 248 -6.06 2.07 -4.94
C LEU A 248 -7.19 1.25 -5.60
N ALA A 249 -7.02 0.86 -6.86
CA ALA A 249 -8.00 0.07 -7.58
C ALA A 249 -8.15 -1.34 -6.97
N ALA A 250 -7.04 -1.99 -6.63
CA ALA A 250 -7.03 -3.31 -6.01
C ALA A 250 -7.76 -3.29 -4.66
N ALA A 251 -7.48 -2.31 -3.80
CA ALA A 251 -8.17 -2.11 -2.54
C ALA A 251 -9.69 -1.91 -2.74
N ARG A 252 -10.09 -1.07 -3.71
CA ARG A 252 -11.50 -0.82 -4.04
C ARG A 252 -12.25 -2.09 -4.49
N HIS A 253 -11.55 -3.01 -5.14
CA HIS A 253 -12.09 -4.27 -5.65
C HIS A 253 -11.80 -5.48 -4.76
N ARG A 254 -11.17 -5.28 -3.60
CA ARG A 254 -10.76 -6.34 -2.66
C ARG A 254 -9.89 -7.41 -3.33
N ILE A 255 -8.97 -6.97 -4.19
CA ILE A 255 -7.99 -7.81 -4.86
C ILE A 255 -6.68 -7.75 -4.06
N PRO A 256 -6.07 -8.89 -3.70
CA PRO A 256 -4.77 -8.92 -3.03
C PRO A 256 -3.69 -8.18 -3.84
N PHE A 257 -3.00 -7.24 -3.19
CA PHE A 257 -1.89 -6.47 -3.74
C PHE A 257 -0.60 -6.86 -3.02
N VAL A 258 0.23 -7.68 -3.68
CA VAL A 258 1.44 -8.24 -3.07
C VAL A 258 2.68 -7.64 -3.73
N VAL A 259 3.56 -7.11 -2.89
CA VAL A 259 4.86 -6.56 -3.28
C VAL A 259 5.92 -7.62 -3.04
N VAL A 260 6.75 -7.89 -4.05
CA VAL A 260 7.85 -8.86 -3.97
C VAL A 260 9.16 -8.13 -4.20
N ALA A 261 10.03 -8.10 -3.18
CA ALA A 261 11.30 -7.42 -3.24
C ALA A 261 12.32 -8.06 -2.27
N PRO A 262 13.61 -8.02 -2.57
CA PRO A 262 14.62 -8.51 -1.64
C PRO A 262 14.71 -7.65 -0.37
N GLU A 263 15.21 -8.21 0.73
CA GLU A 263 15.41 -7.50 2.01
C GLU A 263 16.27 -6.24 1.83
N SER A 264 17.23 -6.30 0.89
CA SER A 264 18.10 -5.17 0.53
C SER A 264 17.37 -3.94 -0.04
N THR A 265 16.10 -4.08 -0.46
CA THR A 265 15.25 -2.97 -0.91
C THR A 265 14.61 -2.22 0.27
N ARG A 266 14.69 -2.76 1.49
CA ARG A 266 14.20 -2.08 2.69
C ARG A 266 15.18 -0.98 3.13
N ASP A 267 14.61 0.18 3.41
CA ASP A 267 15.29 1.37 3.91
C ASP A 267 14.77 1.70 5.32
N PRO A 268 15.31 1.04 6.36
CA PRO A 268 14.90 1.31 7.74
C PRO A 268 15.29 2.71 8.23
N GLY A 269 16.15 3.43 7.49
CA GLY A 269 16.54 4.80 7.80
C GLY A 269 15.47 5.83 7.40
N THR A 270 14.56 5.46 6.49
CA THR A 270 13.44 6.29 6.06
C THR A 270 12.18 5.85 6.80
N ALA A 271 11.67 6.71 7.70
CA ALA A 271 10.58 6.38 8.61
C ALA A 271 9.25 6.16 7.87
N THR A 272 8.92 7.04 6.93
CA THR A 272 7.65 6.97 6.18
C THR A 272 7.84 7.30 4.71
N GLY A 273 6.89 6.85 3.88
CA GLY A 273 6.87 7.14 2.45
C GLY A 273 6.91 8.64 2.10
N ALA A 274 6.47 9.53 2.99
CA ALA A 274 6.49 10.99 2.79
C ALA A 274 7.92 11.58 2.70
N GLN A 275 8.93 10.85 3.16
CA GLN A 275 10.33 11.27 3.13
C GLN A 275 11.04 10.84 1.83
N ILE A 276 10.37 10.08 0.96
CA ILE A 276 10.93 9.66 -0.31
C ILE A 276 10.88 10.83 -1.30
N VAL A 277 12.05 11.24 -1.78
CA VAL A 277 12.17 12.20 -2.88
C VAL A 277 12.00 11.44 -4.19
N VAL A 278 10.89 11.72 -4.89
CA VAL A 278 10.57 11.09 -6.18
C VAL A 278 11.37 11.75 -7.31
N GLU A 279 12.10 10.93 -8.06
CA GLU A 279 12.82 11.34 -9.27
C GLU A 279 11.85 11.94 -10.31
N GLN A 280 12.12 13.18 -10.75
CA GLN A 280 11.47 13.80 -11.90
C GLN A 280 12.36 13.61 -13.13
N ARG A 281 11.79 13.15 -14.24
CA ARG A 281 12.54 12.82 -15.46
C ARG A 281 12.25 13.79 -16.60
N ALA A 282 13.08 13.70 -17.64
CA ALA A 282 13.01 14.58 -18.81
C ALA A 282 11.64 14.50 -19.51
N ALA A 283 11.25 15.62 -20.12
CA ALA A 283 9.98 15.74 -20.83
C ALA A 283 9.85 14.82 -22.04
N ALA A 284 10.96 14.61 -22.75
CA ALA A 284 11.02 13.79 -23.95
C ALA A 284 10.49 12.36 -23.74
N GLU A 285 10.53 11.80 -22.53
CA GLU A 285 9.97 10.46 -22.27
C GLU A 285 8.44 10.42 -22.44
N ILE A 286 7.75 11.52 -22.14
CA ILE A 286 6.31 11.65 -22.31
C ILE A 286 5.98 12.20 -23.69
N THR A 287 6.69 13.25 -24.12
CA THR A 287 6.38 13.98 -25.35
C THR A 287 6.87 13.27 -26.62
N GLU A 288 7.66 12.21 -26.49
CA GLU A 288 8.15 11.40 -27.61
C GLU A 288 8.10 9.91 -27.29
N ILE A 289 7.93 9.09 -28.34
CA ILE A 289 8.12 7.64 -28.29
C ILE A 289 9.01 7.26 -29.46
N ALA A 290 10.16 6.66 -29.18
CA ALA A 290 11.15 6.27 -30.19
C ALA A 290 11.57 7.43 -31.12
N GLY A 291 11.71 8.64 -30.57
CA GLY A 291 12.07 9.85 -31.31
C GLY A 291 10.94 10.45 -32.14
N VAL A 292 9.73 9.91 -32.06
CA VAL A 292 8.53 10.46 -32.72
C VAL A 292 7.75 11.28 -31.70
N PRO A 293 7.49 12.58 -31.96
CA PRO A 293 6.68 13.41 -31.08
C PRO A 293 5.25 12.88 -30.92
N THR A 294 4.77 12.87 -29.68
CA THR A 294 3.41 12.48 -29.28
C THR A 294 2.66 13.61 -28.56
N ALA A 295 3.29 14.78 -28.40
CA ALA A 295 2.70 15.99 -27.85
C ALA A 295 3.18 17.23 -28.63
N PRO A 296 2.46 18.36 -28.59
CA PRO A 296 2.93 19.62 -29.17
C PRO A 296 4.29 20.06 -28.60
N GLU A 297 5.12 20.69 -29.43
CA GLU A 297 6.42 21.23 -29.02
C GLU A 297 6.27 22.22 -27.85
N GLY A 298 7.21 22.18 -26.90
CA GLY A 298 7.19 23.05 -25.72
C GLY A 298 6.15 22.71 -24.65
N THR A 299 5.40 21.61 -24.81
CA THR A 299 4.42 21.14 -23.80
C THR A 299 5.12 20.87 -22.46
N ALA A 300 4.71 21.59 -21.42
CA ALA A 300 5.14 21.33 -20.05
C ALA A 300 4.59 19.99 -19.55
N VAL A 301 5.39 19.27 -18.77
CA VAL A 301 5.09 17.90 -18.35
C VAL A 301 5.30 17.73 -16.84
N PHE A 302 4.54 16.80 -16.29
CA PHE A 302 4.76 16.25 -14.96
C PHE A 302 5.17 14.78 -15.13
N ASN A 303 6.45 14.45 -14.90
CA ASN A 303 7.02 13.12 -15.17
C ASN A 303 7.73 12.53 -13.93
N PRO A 304 6.98 12.20 -12.87
CA PRO A 304 7.53 11.42 -11.76
C PRO A 304 7.84 10.00 -12.25
N ALA A 305 9.06 9.53 -12.00
CA ALA A 305 9.47 8.18 -12.37
C ALA A 305 8.87 7.10 -11.46
N PHE A 306 8.45 7.49 -10.25
CA PHE A 306 7.96 6.61 -9.20
C PHE A 306 6.76 7.24 -8.51
N ASP A 307 5.95 6.43 -7.84
CA ASP A 307 4.99 6.88 -6.82
C ASP A 307 5.21 6.11 -5.53
N VAL A 308 4.51 6.52 -4.47
CA VAL A 308 4.61 5.90 -3.14
C VAL A 308 3.25 5.31 -2.79
N THR A 309 3.21 4.00 -2.60
CA THR A 309 2.04 3.25 -2.16
C THR A 309 2.05 3.16 -0.63
N PRO A 310 1.03 3.72 0.05
CA PRO A 310 0.88 3.60 1.50
C PRO A 310 0.71 2.13 1.96
N PRO A 311 1.18 1.78 3.16
CA PRO A 311 1.11 0.41 3.67
C PRO A 311 -0.32 -0.15 3.70
N ASP A 312 -1.33 0.68 4.02
CA ASP A 312 -2.73 0.27 4.15
C ASP A 312 -3.37 -0.22 2.83
N LEU A 313 -2.75 0.03 1.69
CA LEU A 313 -3.18 -0.47 0.38
C LEU A 313 -2.45 -1.75 -0.04
N ILE A 314 -1.47 -2.21 0.75
CA ILE A 314 -0.61 -3.35 0.41
C ILE A 314 -1.05 -4.55 1.23
N THR A 315 -1.47 -5.61 0.56
CA THR A 315 -1.84 -6.86 1.24
C THR A 315 -0.65 -7.50 1.95
N ALA A 316 0.49 -7.57 1.27
CA ALA A 316 1.73 -8.06 1.86
C ALA A 316 2.97 -7.54 1.11
N VAL A 317 4.08 -7.41 1.86
CA VAL A 317 5.43 -7.26 1.31
C VAL A 317 6.21 -8.51 1.64
N VAL A 318 6.73 -9.19 0.61
CA VAL A 318 7.42 -10.47 0.72
C VAL A 318 8.87 -10.34 0.29
N THR A 319 9.77 -10.78 1.18
CA THR A 319 11.22 -10.87 0.95
C THR A 319 11.69 -12.32 1.03
N GLU A 320 12.98 -12.56 0.77
CA GLU A 320 13.62 -13.86 0.97
C GLU A 320 13.58 -14.35 2.43
N ASN A 321 13.36 -13.44 3.39
CA ASN A 321 13.25 -13.74 4.80
C ASN A 321 11.81 -14.01 5.27
N GLY A 322 10.82 -13.82 4.38
CA GLY A 322 9.41 -14.01 4.69
C GLY A 322 8.57 -12.76 4.44
N VAL A 323 7.40 -12.71 5.07
CA VAL A 323 6.50 -11.56 4.99
C VAL A 323 6.96 -10.52 6.00
N VAL A 324 7.31 -9.32 5.54
CA VAL A 324 7.82 -8.23 6.40
C VAL A 324 6.75 -7.22 6.78
N TYR A 325 5.68 -7.16 5.99
CA TYR A 325 4.48 -6.37 6.23
C TYR A 325 3.28 -7.13 5.67
N SER A 326 2.15 -7.10 6.38
CA SER A 326 0.90 -7.74 5.97
C SER A 326 -0.29 -7.01 6.55
N THR A 327 -1.33 -6.79 5.75
CA THR A 327 -2.67 -6.41 6.24
C THR A 327 -3.61 -7.60 6.34
N LEU A 328 -3.13 -8.81 6.04
CA LEU A 328 -3.89 -10.03 6.28
C LEU A 328 -3.93 -10.28 7.80
N ASP A 329 -5.14 -10.29 8.37
CA ASP A 329 -5.35 -10.92 9.68
C ASP A 329 -5.00 -12.42 9.57
N ASP A 330 -4.55 -13.05 10.65
CA ASP A 330 -4.16 -14.48 10.72
C ASP A 330 -5.31 -15.49 10.38
N GLY A 331 -6.44 -15.05 9.80
CA GLY A 331 -7.64 -15.86 9.64
C GLY A 331 -8.57 -15.57 8.45
N LEU A 332 -8.11 -14.97 7.34
CA LEU A 332 -8.98 -14.75 6.16
C LEU A 332 -8.44 -15.41 4.87
N ALA A 333 -8.90 -16.64 4.63
CA ALA A 333 -8.96 -17.23 3.30
C ALA A 333 -10.32 -16.90 2.66
N GLY A 334 -10.31 -16.26 1.49
CA GLY A 334 -11.49 -16.15 0.63
C GLY A 334 -11.87 -14.74 0.18
N ALA A 335 -11.08 -14.12 -0.70
CA ALA A 335 -11.55 -12.99 -1.49
C ALA A 335 -12.51 -13.49 -2.59
N ARG A 336 -13.79 -13.10 -2.54
CA ARG A 336 -14.74 -13.23 -3.66
C ARG A 336 -14.96 -11.87 -4.31
N SER A 337 -14.69 -11.78 -5.62
CA SER A 337 -15.04 -10.62 -6.44
C SER A 337 -16.54 -10.65 -6.79
N ALA A 338 -17.23 -9.54 -6.56
CA ALA A 338 -18.54 -9.26 -7.14
C ALA A 338 -18.27 -8.43 -8.42
N GLY A 339 -18.08 -9.11 -9.55
CA GLY A 339 -17.74 -8.48 -10.83
C GLY A 339 -18.97 -7.91 -11.54
N ILE A 340 -18.77 -6.80 -12.26
CA ILE A 340 -19.71 -6.28 -13.26
C ILE A 340 -19.48 -7.10 -14.55
N ALA A 341 -20.55 -7.59 -15.18
CA ALA A 341 -20.44 -8.42 -16.39
C ALA A 341 -19.73 -7.67 -17.52
N ALA A 342 -18.64 -8.25 -18.05
CA ALA A 342 -17.95 -7.75 -19.22
C ALA A 342 -18.64 -8.18 -20.52
N GLY A 343 -18.58 -7.34 -21.56
CA GLY A 343 -18.98 -7.70 -22.92
C GLY A 343 -17.99 -8.67 -23.59
N PRO A 344 -18.35 -9.26 -24.74
CA PRO A 344 -17.55 -10.31 -25.38
C PRO A 344 -16.17 -9.80 -25.83
N GLU A 345 -15.13 -10.59 -25.59
CA GLU A 345 -13.73 -10.29 -25.89
C GLU A 345 -13.48 -10.16 -27.40
N GLY A 346 -12.86 -9.05 -27.82
CA GLY A 346 -12.41 -8.83 -29.19
C GLY A 346 -11.11 -9.59 -29.46
N GLY A 347 -11.11 -10.45 -30.47
CA GLY A 347 -9.94 -11.19 -30.95
C GLY A 347 -8.84 -10.29 -31.54
N PRO A 348 -7.64 -10.83 -31.77
CA PRO A 348 -6.47 -10.05 -32.17
C PRO A 348 -6.63 -9.50 -33.59
N VAL A 349 -6.55 -8.18 -33.74
CA VAL A 349 -6.54 -7.49 -35.02
C VAL A 349 -5.10 -7.26 -35.46
N ALA A 350 -4.76 -7.74 -36.65
CA ALA A 350 -3.44 -7.59 -37.27
C ALA A 350 -3.13 -6.12 -37.61
N ALA A 351 -1.89 -5.72 -37.36
CA ALA A 351 -1.36 -4.38 -37.66
C ALA A 351 -1.24 -4.16 -39.18
N GLY A 352 -1.73 -3.02 -39.68
CA GLY A 352 -1.58 -2.61 -41.06
C GLY A 352 -1.61 -1.10 -41.25
N GLY A 353 -0.49 -0.55 -41.73
CA GLY A 353 -0.48 0.52 -42.74
C GLY A 353 -0.57 1.97 -42.29
N VAL A 354 0.59 2.61 -42.17
CA VAL A 354 0.82 4.07 -42.17
C VAL A 354 0.23 4.75 -43.41
N ARG A 355 -0.30 5.98 -43.27
CA ARG A 355 -0.12 7.09 -44.22
C ARG A 355 -0.45 8.46 -43.61
N THR A 356 0.37 9.43 -44.01
CA THR A 356 0.55 10.83 -43.61
C THR A 356 -0.45 11.80 -44.25
N ALA A 357 -0.73 12.94 -43.60
CA ALA A 357 -0.46 14.30 -44.14
C ALA A 357 -1.23 15.46 -43.41
N VAL A 358 -0.43 16.42 -42.90
CA VAL A 358 -0.47 17.90 -43.04
C VAL A 358 -1.70 18.74 -42.61
N GLY A 359 -1.43 19.78 -41.79
CA GLY A 359 -2.26 21.00 -41.71
C GLY A 359 -1.86 21.98 -40.58
N VAL A 360 -1.26 23.12 -40.94
CA VAL A 360 -0.64 24.18 -40.11
C VAL A 360 -1.65 25.20 -39.57
N GLY A 361 -1.36 25.82 -38.42
CA GLY A 361 -1.96 27.08 -37.98
C GLY A 361 -1.38 27.62 -36.65
N ASP A 362 -0.51 28.64 -36.76
CA ASP A 362 0.00 29.52 -35.69
C ASP A 362 -1.13 30.21 -34.89
N ASP A 363 -0.92 30.52 -33.59
CA ASP A 363 -0.45 31.86 -33.18
C ASP A 363 -0.50 32.12 -31.64
N THR A 364 0.58 32.74 -31.15
CA THR A 364 0.73 33.61 -29.95
C THR A 364 0.67 33.09 -28.48
N ALA A 365 1.69 33.50 -27.73
CA ALA A 365 1.96 33.29 -26.30
C ALA A 365 1.63 34.55 -25.43
N PRO A 366 2.15 34.72 -24.19
CA PRO A 366 1.63 34.20 -22.91
C PRO A 366 1.36 35.33 -21.88
N ARG A 367 0.84 35.03 -20.68
CA ARG A 367 0.95 35.93 -19.51
C ARG A 367 1.19 35.19 -18.19
N ASP A 368 2.19 35.70 -17.48
CA ASP A 368 2.70 35.38 -16.14
C ASP A 368 1.67 35.44 -15.00
N GLY A 369 1.98 34.73 -13.91
CA GLY A 369 1.32 34.89 -12.63
C GLY A 369 1.92 34.04 -11.51
N THR A 370 3.11 34.38 -11.04
CA THR A 370 3.71 33.86 -9.80
C THR A 370 2.98 34.36 -8.56
N SER A 371 2.68 33.49 -7.59
CA SER A 371 2.54 33.89 -6.18
C SER A 371 2.91 32.72 -5.25
N GLY A 372 3.96 32.91 -4.45
CA GLY A 372 4.49 31.93 -3.52
C GLY A 372 3.66 31.77 -2.24
N ILE A 373 3.89 30.64 -1.55
CA ILE A 373 3.39 30.37 -0.20
C ILE A 373 4.60 30.18 0.71
N PRO A 374 4.72 30.91 1.84
CA PRO A 374 5.82 30.75 2.77
C PRO A 374 5.59 29.54 3.69
N ALA A 375 6.67 28.78 3.91
CA ALA A 375 6.77 27.73 4.92
C ALA A 375 6.68 28.31 6.34
N ARG A 376 6.05 27.56 7.26
CA ARG A 376 6.18 27.79 8.71
C ARG A 376 6.47 26.48 9.43
N ASP A 377 7.63 26.45 10.07
CA ASP A 377 8.05 25.49 11.09
C ASP A 377 7.19 25.59 12.36
N GLY A 378 6.98 24.47 13.05
CA GLY A 378 6.42 24.43 14.40
C GLY A 378 6.17 23.00 14.88
N GLY A 379 6.90 22.56 15.91
CA GLY A 379 6.69 21.28 16.58
C GLY A 379 5.24 21.10 17.04
N CYS A 380 4.67 19.93 16.78
CA CYS A 380 3.25 19.63 16.97
C CYS A 380 2.94 19.40 18.46
N GLY A 381 2.22 20.31 19.12
CA GLY A 381 1.79 20.16 20.52
C GLY A 381 0.83 18.97 20.74
N PRO A 382 0.64 18.49 21.99
CA PRO A 382 -0.16 17.29 22.31
C PRO A 382 -1.62 17.39 21.84
N GLU A 383 -2.20 18.58 21.84
CA GLU A 383 -3.55 18.82 21.31
C GLU A 383 -3.63 18.60 19.79
N VAL A 384 -2.62 19.07 19.04
CA VAL A 384 -2.59 18.92 17.59
C VAL A 384 -2.43 17.45 17.23
N VAL A 385 -1.59 16.71 17.95
CA VAL A 385 -1.44 15.25 17.78
C VAL A 385 -2.75 14.51 18.10
N ALA A 386 -3.42 14.86 19.20
CA ALA A 386 -4.72 14.28 19.54
C ALA A 386 -5.77 14.60 18.47
N GLY A 387 -5.81 15.83 17.96
CA GLY A 387 -6.72 16.24 16.90
C GLY A 387 -6.44 15.55 15.56
N GLN A 388 -5.17 15.32 15.20
CA GLN A 388 -4.80 14.54 14.03
C GLN A 388 -5.30 13.10 14.13
N ARG A 389 -5.17 12.47 15.31
CA ARG A 389 -5.67 11.11 15.56
C ARG A 389 -7.20 11.03 15.49
N ILE A 390 -7.90 11.97 16.13
CA ILE A 390 -9.36 12.06 16.06
C ILE A 390 -9.82 12.19 14.59
N ALA A 391 -9.21 13.09 13.84
CA ALA A 391 -9.51 13.27 12.41
C ALA A 391 -9.24 12.01 11.58
N GLY A 392 -8.16 11.27 11.86
CA GLY A 392 -7.85 10.01 11.20
C GLY A 392 -8.91 8.92 11.43
N ILE A 393 -9.34 8.74 12.68
CA ILE A 393 -10.40 7.76 13.03
C ILE A 393 -11.75 8.20 12.45
N ALA A 394 -12.08 9.49 12.50
CA ALA A 394 -13.30 10.01 11.88
C ALA A 394 -13.37 9.70 10.38
N ARG A 395 -12.26 9.86 9.65
CA ARG A 395 -12.18 9.49 8.22
C ARG A 395 -12.39 8.00 7.98
N SER A 396 -11.78 7.15 8.80
CA SER A 396 -11.95 5.70 8.69
C SER A 396 -13.40 5.27 8.92
N LEU A 397 -14.06 5.81 9.96
CA LEU A 397 -15.46 5.51 10.29
C LEU A 397 -16.43 6.13 9.28
N TYR A 398 -16.12 7.31 8.74
CA TYR A 398 -16.85 7.92 7.63
C TYR A 398 -16.82 7.04 6.38
N ALA A 399 -15.64 6.52 6.00
CA ALA A 399 -15.48 5.64 4.84
C ALA A 399 -16.27 4.32 4.98
N ARG A 400 -16.49 3.84 6.21
CA ARG A 400 -17.36 2.70 6.52
C ARG A 400 -18.87 3.03 6.47
N GLY A 401 -19.22 4.31 6.26
CA GLY A 401 -20.60 4.79 6.26
C GLY A 401 -21.20 4.97 7.65
N TRP A 402 -20.39 4.97 8.72
CA TRP A 402 -20.88 5.03 10.11
C TRP A 402 -20.96 6.45 10.67
N MET A 403 -20.43 7.44 9.94
CA MET A 403 -20.49 8.86 10.30
C MET A 403 -20.96 9.70 9.11
N PRO A 404 -22.11 9.39 8.48
CA PRO A 404 -22.51 10.06 7.25
C PRO A 404 -22.72 11.56 7.46
N GLY A 405 -22.18 12.37 6.55
CA GLY A 405 -22.25 13.84 6.65
C GLY A 405 -21.66 14.34 7.98
N THR A 406 -22.48 15.05 8.76
CA THR A 406 -22.07 15.64 10.05
C THR A 406 -22.39 14.76 11.27
N ALA A 407 -22.92 13.55 11.07
CA ALA A 407 -23.36 12.67 12.14
C ALA A 407 -22.18 12.04 12.89
N GLY A 408 -22.34 11.87 14.20
CA GLY A 408 -21.35 11.26 15.09
C GLY A 408 -20.27 12.22 15.56
N ASN A 409 -19.53 11.80 16.57
CA ASN A 409 -18.45 12.58 17.15
C ASN A 409 -17.47 11.69 17.90
N ILE A 410 -16.26 12.21 18.06
CA ILE A 410 -15.15 11.49 18.69
C ILE A 410 -14.46 12.46 19.64
N SER A 411 -14.04 11.97 20.80
CA SER A 411 -13.25 12.75 21.74
C SER A 411 -12.12 11.96 22.39
N VAL A 412 -11.10 12.70 22.83
CA VAL A 412 -10.00 12.22 23.68
C VAL A 412 -9.88 13.12 24.90
N ARG A 413 -9.73 12.53 26.09
CA ARG A 413 -9.54 13.23 27.36
C ARG A 413 -8.11 13.77 27.47
N LEU A 414 -7.97 15.01 27.88
CA LEU A 414 -6.73 15.73 28.12
C LEU A 414 -6.80 16.36 29.54
N GLY A 415 -6.54 15.55 30.56
CA GLY A 415 -6.65 15.98 31.96
C GLY A 415 -8.11 16.19 32.39
N GLU A 416 -8.41 17.42 32.83
CA GLU A 416 -9.77 17.85 33.22
C GLU A 416 -10.67 18.22 32.02
N ASP A 417 -10.07 18.32 30.84
CA ASP A 417 -10.76 18.65 29.60
C ASP A 417 -10.81 17.46 28.65
N ALA A 418 -11.60 17.58 27.59
CA ALA A 418 -11.60 16.69 26.45
C ALA A 418 -11.48 17.50 25.16
N LEU A 419 -10.75 16.94 24.20
CA LEU A 419 -10.70 17.44 22.83
C LEU A 419 -11.72 16.65 22.01
N ILE A 420 -12.71 17.33 21.42
CA ILE A 420 -13.85 16.72 20.73
C ILE A 420 -14.04 17.29 19.32
N THR A 421 -14.57 16.49 18.39
CA THR A 421 -14.87 16.99 17.02
C THR A 421 -15.84 18.19 17.05
N GLY A 422 -15.56 19.20 16.23
CA GLY A 422 -16.46 20.34 16.02
C GLY A 422 -17.79 19.97 15.35
N SER A 423 -18.78 20.83 15.54
CA SER A 423 -20.12 20.72 14.95
C SER A 423 -20.16 21.18 13.49
N GLY A 424 -21.10 20.63 12.72
CA GLY A 424 -21.47 21.09 11.38
C GLY A 424 -20.46 20.78 10.28
N LEU A 425 -19.47 19.93 10.53
CA LEU A 425 -18.48 19.50 9.54
C LEU A 425 -18.66 18.04 9.15
N SER A 426 -18.38 17.76 7.87
CA SER A 426 -18.29 16.40 7.36
C SER A 426 -17.21 15.64 8.14
N LYS A 427 -17.56 14.50 8.72
CA LYS A 427 -16.61 13.71 9.53
C LYS A 427 -15.48 13.11 8.69
N GLY A 428 -15.69 12.98 7.38
CA GLY A 428 -14.67 12.59 6.41
C GLY A 428 -13.66 13.68 6.06
N GLU A 429 -13.89 14.94 6.45
CA GLU A 429 -13.05 16.08 6.05
C GLU A 429 -12.40 16.81 7.25
N LEU A 430 -12.61 16.31 8.46
CA LEU A 430 -12.07 16.91 9.68
C LEU A 430 -10.53 17.00 9.64
N ARG A 431 -10.02 18.13 10.12
CA ARG A 431 -8.60 18.40 10.37
C ARG A 431 -8.37 18.56 11.87
N ALA A 432 -7.11 18.55 12.28
CA ALA A 432 -6.76 18.72 13.70
C ALA A 432 -7.26 20.05 14.28
N ALA A 433 -7.30 21.11 13.46
CA ALA A 433 -7.81 22.43 13.83
C ALA A 433 -9.34 22.48 14.02
N ASP A 434 -10.06 21.42 13.62
CA ASP A 434 -11.52 21.35 13.73
C ASP A 434 -12.00 20.76 15.06
N MET A 435 -11.07 20.48 15.97
CA MET A 435 -11.38 20.01 17.31
C MET A 435 -11.67 21.17 18.27
N VAL A 436 -12.53 20.92 19.23
CA VAL A 436 -12.97 21.87 20.24
C VAL A 436 -12.57 21.32 21.61
N ARG A 437 -11.96 22.16 22.44
CA ARG A 437 -11.66 21.82 23.82
C ARG A 437 -12.90 22.09 24.68
N VAL A 438 -13.33 21.09 25.44
CA VAL A 438 -14.50 21.15 26.32
C VAL A 438 -14.11 20.68 27.72
N ARG A 439 -14.64 21.34 28.75
CA ARG A 439 -14.41 20.92 30.13
C ARG A 439 -15.29 19.70 30.45
N VAL A 440 -14.71 18.66 31.04
CA VAL A 440 -15.45 17.41 31.34
C VAL A 440 -16.51 17.62 32.43
N ALA A 441 -16.26 18.50 33.39
CA ALA A 441 -17.14 18.72 34.54
C ALA A 441 -18.54 19.23 34.15
N ASP A 442 -18.63 20.14 33.17
CA ASP A 442 -19.86 20.87 32.82
C ASP A 442 -20.17 20.86 31.31
N SER A 443 -19.35 20.21 30.49
CA SER A 443 -19.47 20.16 29.02
C SER A 443 -19.34 21.51 28.31
N VAL A 444 -18.76 22.52 28.97
CA VAL A 444 -18.62 23.87 28.41
C VAL A 444 -17.38 23.94 27.52
N ALA A 445 -17.55 24.46 26.30
CA ALA A 445 -16.45 24.71 25.38
C ALA A 445 -15.61 25.92 25.80
N ALA A 446 -14.32 25.92 25.47
CA ALA A 446 -13.44 27.05 25.72
C ALA A 446 -13.95 28.33 25.01
N ALA A 447 -13.82 29.49 25.66
CA ALA A 447 -14.29 30.77 25.13
C ALA A 447 -13.63 31.09 23.78
N GLY A 448 -14.43 31.51 22.78
CA GLY A 448 -13.95 31.84 21.44
C GLY A 448 -13.67 30.62 20.53
N ALA A 449 -13.89 29.39 21.02
CA ALA A 449 -13.76 28.19 20.20
C ALA A 449 -14.96 28.00 19.25
N ARG A 450 -14.75 27.19 18.21
CA ARG A 450 -15.82 26.66 17.37
C ARG A 450 -16.88 25.95 18.23
N ARG A 451 -18.13 25.93 17.79
CA ARG A 451 -19.21 25.16 18.43
C ARG A 451 -18.86 23.67 18.49
N ALA A 452 -18.84 23.09 19.69
CA ALA A 452 -18.67 21.66 19.92
C ALA A 452 -19.87 20.84 19.40
N SER A 453 -19.68 19.52 19.19
CA SER A 453 -20.75 18.62 18.74
C SER A 453 -21.96 18.63 19.69
N ALA A 454 -23.16 18.35 19.17
CA ALA A 454 -24.38 18.27 19.97
C ALA A 454 -24.30 17.15 21.03
N GLU A 455 -23.70 16.00 20.70
CA GLU A 455 -23.50 14.86 21.61
C GLU A 455 -22.37 15.03 22.64
N THR A 456 -21.83 16.25 22.82
CA THR A 456 -20.76 16.49 23.81
C THR A 456 -21.15 16.06 25.22
N ALA A 457 -22.41 16.25 25.62
CA ALA A 457 -22.92 15.85 26.94
C ALA A 457 -22.84 14.34 27.20
N ILE A 458 -22.94 13.51 26.15
CA ILE A 458 -22.82 12.05 26.25
C ILE A 458 -21.36 11.66 26.52
N HIS A 459 -20.41 12.30 25.83
CA HIS A 459 -18.98 12.03 26.00
C HIS A 459 -18.50 12.41 27.39
N THR A 460 -18.88 13.58 27.89
CA THR A 460 -18.48 14.04 29.23
C THR A 460 -19.13 13.22 30.32
N ALA A 461 -20.38 12.75 30.14
CA ALA A 461 -21.04 11.80 31.04
C ALA A 461 -20.22 10.51 31.19
N ILE A 462 -19.74 9.93 30.09
CA ILE A 462 -18.88 8.74 30.12
C ILE A 462 -17.57 9.03 30.86
N TYR A 463 -16.92 10.17 30.61
CA TYR A 463 -15.69 10.55 31.30
C TYR A 463 -15.87 10.83 32.81
N ARG A 464 -17.07 11.26 33.24
CA ARG A 464 -17.40 11.47 34.67
C ARG A 464 -17.74 10.17 35.40
N ALA A 465 -18.24 9.16 34.67
CA ALA A 465 -18.66 7.88 35.24
C ALA A 465 -17.61 6.77 35.10
N THR A 466 -16.57 6.96 34.28
CA THR A 466 -15.61 5.90 33.93
C THR A 466 -14.17 6.43 33.83
N GLU A 467 -13.20 5.51 33.83
CA GLU A 467 -11.77 5.78 33.58
C GLU A 467 -11.44 5.89 32.08
N ALA A 468 -12.44 6.11 31.22
CA ALA A 468 -12.21 6.25 29.79
C ALA A 468 -11.31 7.45 29.47
N THR A 469 -10.46 7.27 28.46
CA THR A 469 -9.64 8.36 27.88
C THR A 469 -10.07 8.69 26.46
N ALA A 470 -10.89 7.86 25.81
CA ALA A 470 -11.45 8.11 24.49
C ALA A 470 -12.90 7.62 24.39
N VAL A 471 -13.70 8.35 23.59
CA VAL A 471 -15.10 8.03 23.31
C VAL A 471 -15.34 8.21 21.81
N VAL A 472 -16.00 7.22 21.21
CA VAL A 472 -16.42 7.19 19.80
C VAL A 472 -17.93 7.01 19.77
N HIS A 473 -18.63 7.98 19.18
CA HIS A 473 -20.05 7.91 18.91
C HIS A 473 -20.28 7.91 17.40
N VAL A 474 -20.98 6.88 16.92
CA VAL A 474 -21.19 6.59 15.50
C VAL A 474 -22.61 6.11 15.25
N HIS A 475 -23.04 6.16 14.00
CA HIS A 475 -24.38 5.83 13.53
C HIS A 475 -24.32 4.68 12.50
N PRO A 476 -23.79 3.51 12.88
CA PRO A 476 -23.61 2.43 11.93
C PRO A 476 -24.97 1.73 11.68
N PRO A 477 -25.21 1.23 10.45
CA PRO A 477 -26.56 0.89 10.00
C PRO A 477 -27.20 -0.28 10.78
N TYR A 478 -26.45 -1.32 11.13
CA TYR A 478 -27.04 -2.52 11.73
C TYR A 478 -27.36 -2.31 13.22
N ALA A 479 -26.49 -1.68 13.98
CA ALA A 479 -26.74 -1.33 15.38
C ALA A 479 -27.85 -0.29 15.51
N THR A 480 -27.88 0.69 14.61
CA THR A 480 -28.98 1.68 14.56
C THR A 480 -30.31 1.00 14.27
N ALA A 481 -30.35 0.08 13.29
CA ALA A 481 -31.55 -0.67 12.97
C ALA A 481 -32.00 -1.60 14.11
N LEU A 482 -31.07 -2.33 14.73
CA LEU A 482 -31.39 -3.28 15.80
C LEU A 482 -31.91 -2.58 17.07
N SER A 483 -31.35 -1.40 17.40
CA SER A 483 -31.80 -0.63 18.56
C SER A 483 -33.08 0.17 18.32
N ALA A 484 -33.50 0.37 17.06
CA ALA A 484 -34.76 1.03 16.74
C ALA A 484 -35.99 0.18 17.13
N ASP A 485 -35.81 -1.14 17.25
CA ASP A 485 -36.87 -2.08 17.67
C ASP A 485 -37.05 -2.10 19.21
N ALA A 486 -36.21 -1.40 19.97
CA ALA A 486 -36.32 -1.32 21.43
C ALA A 486 -37.51 -0.44 21.86
N GLY A 487 -38.29 -0.90 22.83
CA GLY A 487 -39.45 -0.17 23.35
C GLY A 487 -39.06 1.08 24.16
N PRO A 488 -40.03 1.95 24.54
CA PRO A 488 -39.75 3.13 25.36
C PRO A 488 -39.32 2.73 26.78
N GLY A 489 -38.10 3.11 27.18
CA GLY A 489 -37.51 2.85 28.50
C GLY A 489 -36.07 2.29 28.40
N PRO A 490 -35.35 2.15 29.53
CA PRO A 490 -34.07 1.47 29.54
C PRO A 490 -34.27 -0.01 29.21
N ASP A 491 -33.66 -0.46 28.11
CA ASP A 491 -33.70 -1.85 27.64
C ASP A 491 -32.26 -2.41 27.58
N VAL A 492 -32.12 -3.73 27.50
CA VAL A 492 -30.84 -4.41 27.39
C VAL A 492 -30.88 -5.43 26.26
N LEU A 493 -30.12 -5.18 25.20
CA LEU A 493 -29.93 -6.15 24.12
C LEU A 493 -28.88 -7.18 24.53
N ARG A 494 -29.33 -8.43 24.69
CA ARG A 494 -28.46 -9.55 25.06
C ARG A 494 -27.98 -10.30 23.84
N PHE A 495 -26.68 -10.60 23.82
CA PHE A 495 -26.01 -11.40 22.81
C PHE A 495 -25.27 -12.55 23.51
N SER A 496 -25.30 -13.76 22.94
CA SER A 496 -24.58 -14.91 23.50
C SER A 496 -24.01 -15.84 22.42
N GLY A 497 -22.86 -16.46 22.74
CA GLY A 497 -22.20 -17.45 21.88
C GLY A 497 -21.41 -16.88 20.70
N TYR A 498 -21.40 -15.55 20.51
CA TYR A 498 -20.62 -14.89 19.47
C TYR A 498 -19.19 -14.57 19.94
N GLU A 499 -18.19 -14.90 19.13
CA GLU A 499 -16.77 -14.63 19.42
C GLU A 499 -16.47 -13.14 19.63
N LEU A 500 -17.15 -12.26 18.87
CA LEU A 500 -17.00 -10.80 18.94
C LEU A 500 -17.35 -10.20 20.31
N ILE A 501 -18.04 -10.95 21.19
CA ILE A 501 -18.36 -10.53 22.56
C ILE A 501 -17.09 -10.26 23.38
N LYS A 502 -15.97 -10.95 23.08
CA LYS A 502 -14.67 -10.73 23.72
C LYS A 502 -14.14 -9.32 23.52
N GLY A 503 -14.40 -8.72 22.37
CA GLY A 503 -14.05 -7.32 22.08
C GLY A 503 -14.79 -6.31 22.96
N LEU A 504 -15.91 -6.71 23.54
CA LEU A 504 -16.71 -5.93 24.49
C LEU A 504 -16.37 -6.22 25.96
N GLY A 505 -15.32 -7.02 26.23
CA GLY A 505 -14.88 -7.35 27.57
C GLY A 505 -15.68 -8.46 28.27
N ALA A 506 -16.46 -9.25 27.54
CA ALA A 506 -17.24 -10.36 28.07
C ALA A 506 -16.85 -11.70 27.42
N ALA A 507 -17.07 -12.82 28.12
CA ALA A 507 -16.58 -14.13 27.66
C ALA A 507 -17.58 -14.94 26.84
N VAL A 508 -18.86 -14.98 27.26
CA VAL A 508 -19.87 -15.88 26.69
C VAL A 508 -21.15 -15.13 26.31
N SER A 509 -21.56 -14.18 27.13
CA SER A 509 -22.74 -13.36 26.92
C SER A 509 -22.49 -11.92 27.32
N VAL A 510 -23.10 -10.98 26.61
CA VAL A 510 -23.06 -9.55 26.95
C VAL A 510 -24.47 -8.96 26.85
N GLY A 511 -24.85 -8.17 27.86
CA GLY A 511 -26.05 -7.34 27.82
C GLY A 511 -25.64 -5.91 27.57
N VAL A 512 -25.94 -5.37 26.39
CA VAL A 512 -25.59 -4.00 26.02
C VAL A 512 -26.80 -3.09 26.30
N PRO A 513 -26.65 -2.03 27.12
CA PRO A 513 -27.74 -1.14 27.46
C PRO A 513 -28.21 -0.32 26.26
N VAL A 514 -29.52 -0.05 26.21
CA VAL A 514 -30.17 0.83 25.25
C VAL A 514 -30.75 2.03 25.99
N VAL A 515 -30.22 3.21 25.68
CA VAL A 515 -30.70 4.49 26.21
C VAL A 515 -31.74 5.08 25.25
N SER A 516 -32.76 5.72 25.80
CA SER A 516 -33.80 6.36 25.00
C SER A 516 -33.24 7.55 24.22
N ASN A 517 -33.64 7.68 22.95
CA ASN A 517 -33.27 8.83 22.14
C ASN A 517 -34.17 10.03 22.47
N HIS A 518 -33.57 11.16 22.80
CA HIS A 518 -34.26 12.39 23.17
C HIS A 518 -33.79 13.55 22.27
N ALA A 519 -34.71 14.44 21.89
CA ALA A 519 -34.35 15.67 21.19
C ALA A 519 -33.42 16.57 22.02
N ASP A 520 -33.56 16.51 23.36
CA ASP A 520 -32.63 17.11 24.29
C ASP A 520 -31.46 16.15 24.59
N VAL A 521 -30.32 16.42 23.96
CA VAL A 521 -29.11 15.59 24.09
C VAL A 521 -28.52 15.66 25.51
N ALA A 522 -28.76 16.74 26.26
CA ALA A 522 -28.30 16.83 27.65
C ALA A 522 -29.00 15.80 28.54
N ARG A 523 -30.29 15.53 28.26
CA ARG A 523 -31.03 14.45 28.91
C ARG A 523 -30.43 13.08 28.60
N ILE A 524 -30.05 12.80 27.35
CA ILE A 524 -29.36 11.54 27.00
C ILE A 524 -28.07 11.41 27.82
N GLY A 525 -27.27 12.48 27.91
CA GLY A 525 -26.06 12.49 28.73
C GLY A 525 -26.31 12.17 30.22
N ALA A 526 -27.37 12.74 30.81
CA ALA A 526 -27.75 12.46 32.19
C ALA A 526 -28.19 11.00 32.41
N GLU A 527 -28.96 10.42 31.48
CA GLU A 527 -29.38 9.02 31.52
C GLU A 527 -28.19 8.07 31.36
N VAL A 528 -27.25 8.37 30.45
CA VAL A 528 -25.99 7.64 30.28
C VAL A 528 -25.16 7.68 31.58
N GLU A 529 -25.00 8.85 32.19
CA GLU A 529 -24.24 8.97 33.44
C GLU A 529 -24.87 8.16 34.58
N ALA A 530 -26.19 8.24 34.74
CA ALA A 530 -26.90 7.48 35.76
C ALA A 530 -26.76 5.96 35.53
N LEU A 531 -26.87 5.50 34.28
CA LEU A 531 -26.73 4.10 33.90
C LEU A 531 -25.33 3.57 34.21
N LEU A 532 -24.28 4.31 33.83
CA LEU A 532 -22.89 3.89 34.07
C LEU A 532 -22.50 3.93 35.54
N ARG A 533 -23.08 4.84 36.34
CA ARG A 533 -22.87 4.84 37.80
C ARG A 533 -23.59 3.67 38.49
N ALA A 534 -24.72 3.23 37.94
CA ALA A 534 -25.46 2.08 38.48
C ALA A 534 -24.77 0.75 38.17
N ASP A 535 -24.09 0.64 37.02
CA ASP A 535 -23.30 -0.54 36.65
C ASP A 535 -21.92 -0.17 36.10
N PRO A 536 -20.93 0.12 36.98
CA PRO A 536 -19.58 0.51 36.56
C PRO A 536 -18.79 -0.61 35.85
N GLN A 537 -19.25 -1.86 35.95
CA GLN A 537 -18.62 -3.04 35.32
C GLN A 537 -19.35 -3.49 34.06
N GLY A 538 -20.37 -2.73 33.61
CA GLY A 538 -21.08 -2.97 32.37
C GLY A 538 -20.15 -2.88 31.15
N PRO A 539 -20.61 -3.39 29.99
CA PRO A 539 -19.80 -3.36 28.78
C PRO A 539 -19.47 -1.91 28.38
N PRO A 540 -18.29 -1.66 27.79
CA PRO A 540 -17.81 -0.33 27.43
C PRO A 540 -18.45 0.21 26.14
N VAL A 541 -19.72 -0.13 25.92
CA VAL A 541 -20.54 0.22 24.76
C VAL A 541 -22.00 0.39 25.20
N LEU A 542 -22.74 1.25 24.50
CA LEU A 542 -24.18 1.40 24.64
C LEU A 542 -24.85 1.73 23.30
N PHE A 543 -26.15 1.46 23.22
CA PHE A 543 -27.01 1.97 22.15
C PHE A 543 -27.73 3.23 22.59
N ILE A 544 -28.01 4.10 21.63
CA ILE A 544 -29.04 5.13 21.73
C ILE A 544 -30.11 4.75 20.71
N ALA A 545 -31.32 4.45 21.17
CA ALA A 545 -32.38 3.81 20.39
C ALA A 545 -32.65 4.53 19.06
N GLY A 546 -32.38 3.86 17.93
CA GLY A 546 -32.58 4.40 16.58
C GLY A 546 -31.71 5.61 16.23
N HIS A 547 -30.67 5.89 17.02
CA HIS A 547 -29.76 7.02 16.84
C HIS A 547 -28.38 6.53 16.42
N GLY A 548 -27.79 5.59 17.18
CA GLY A 548 -26.43 5.12 16.98
C GLY A 548 -25.89 4.38 18.21
N ILE A 549 -24.57 4.21 18.26
CA ILE A 549 -23.87 3.58 19.38
C ILE A 549 -22.79 4.50 19.92
N THR A 550 -22.47 4.33 21.20
CA THR A 550 -21.34 4.99 21.83
C THR A 550 -20.45 3.95 22.47
N ALA A 551 -19.17 4.00 22.14
CA ALA A 551 -18.13 3.11 22.67
C ALA A 551 -17.02 3.94 23.31
N TRP A 552 -16.40 3.42 24.37
CA TRP A 552 -15.31 4.11 25.05
C TRP A 552 -14.18 3.17 25.41
N GLY A 553 -13.02 3.72 25.74
CA GLY A 553 -11.85 2.92 26.13
C GLY A 553 -10.68 3.73 26.67
N ALA A 554 -9.63 3.00 27.05
CA ALA A 554 -8.36 3.54 27.54
C ALA A 554 -7.49 4.13 26.41
N SER A 555 -7.90 3.94 25.15
CA SER A 555 -7.31 4.59 23.98
C SER A 555 -8.36 4.77 22.90
N LEU A 556 -8.07 5.66 21.95
CA LEU A 556 -8.95 5.90 20.80
C LEU A 556 -9.09 4.65 19.92
N ALA A 557 -8.03 3.85 19.77
CA ALA A 557 -8.08 2.59 19.04
C ALA A 557 -9.03 1.60 19.74
N GLN A 558 -8.95 1.46 21.06
CA GLN A 558 -9.82 0.55 21.80
C GLN A 558 -11.30 0.98 21.74
N ALA A 559 -11.59 2.29 21.84
CA ALA A 559 -12.95 2.80 21.70
C ALA A 559 -13.52 2.51 20.30
N ARG A 560 -12.71 2.68 19.25
CA ARG A 560 -13.07 2.29 17.87
C ARG A 560 -13.34 0.79 17.78
N ASP A 561 -12.42 -0.05 18.24
CA ASP A 561 -12.52 -1.51 18.11
C ASP A 561 -13.79 -2.04 18.78
N ARG A 562 -14.17 -1.48 19.93
CA ARG A 562 -15.42 -1.80 20.62
C ARG A 562 -16.66 -1.43 19.81
N ALA A 563 -16.67 -0.26 19.16
CA ALA A 563 -17.74 0.11 18.24
C ALA A 563 -17.81 -0.85 17.05
N GLU A 564 -16.65 -1.27 16.52
CA GLU A 564 -16.57 -2.23 15.43
C GLU A 564 -17.10 -3.61 15.81
N CYS A 565 -16.72 -4.13 16.98
CA CYS A 565 -17.23 -5.40 17.49
C CYS A 565 -18.74 -5.35 17.70
N LEU A 566 -19.28 -4.25 18.25
CA LEU A 566 -20.72 -4.12 18.46
C LEU A 566 -21.48 -4.05 17.13
N GLU A 567 -21.00 -3.29 16.14
CA GLU A 567 -21.66 -3.23 14.84
C GLU A 567 -21.61 -4.58 14.12
N ALA A 568 -20.46 -5.27 14.12
CA ALA A 568 -20.33 -6.59 13.51
C ALA A 568 -21.24 -7.64 14.20
N LEU A 569 -21.39 -7.56 15.53
CA LEU A 569 -22.39 -8.36 16.25
C LEU A 569 -23.80 -8.05 15.74
N CYS A 570 -24.16 -6.77 15.62
CA CYS A 570 -25.48 -6.37 15.14
C CYS A 570 -25.73 -6.78 13.69
N GLU A 571 -24.71 -6.72 12.82
CA GLU A 571 -24.76 -7.23 11.45
C GLU A 571 -25.09 -8.72 11.43
N LEU A 572 -24.36 -9.53 12.20
CA LEU A 572 -24.61 -10.97 12.29
C LEU A 572 -26.02 -11.26 12.82
N VAL A 573 -26.47 -10.56 13.86
CA VAL A 573 -27.85 -10.71 14.36
C VAL A 573 -28.86 -10.34 13.27
N ARG A 574 -28.62 -9.29 12.49
CA ARG A 574 -29.56 -8.85 11.46
C ARG A 574 -29.60 -9.81 10.27
N LEU A 575 -28.46 -10.37 9.88
CA LEU A 575 -28.36 -11.33 8.78
C LEU A 575 -28.89 -12.71 9.16
N THR A 576 -28.70 -13.13 10.42
CA THR A 576 -29.09 -14.48 10.87
C THR A 576 -30.44 -14.54 11.58
N GLY A 577 -30.93 -13.40 12.08
CA GLY A 577 -32.09 -13.30 12.95
C GLY A 577 -31.86 -13.84 14.38
N ARG A 578 -30.62 -14.18 14.75
CA ARG A 578 -30.31 -14.85 16.03
C ARG A 578 -29.47 -13.97 16.93
N ARG A 579 -29.93 -13.72 18.16
CA ARG A 579 -29.12 -13.08 19.21
C ARG A 579 -28.30 -14.08 20.04
N GLU A 580 -28.59 -15.36 19.90
CA GLU A 580 -27.98 -16.45 20.66
C GLU A 580 -27.54 -17.54 19.69
N ILE A 581 -26.28 -17.96 19.81
CA ILE A 581 -25.75 -19.15 19.13
C ILE A 581 -25.48 -20.20 20.20
N GLY A 582 -26.12 -21.36 20.06
CA GLY A 582 -25.84 -22.51 20.92
C GLY A 582 -24.39 -22.95 20.74
N VAL A 583 -23.57 -22.78 21.76
CA VAL A 583 -22.24 -23.39 21.79
C VAL A 583 -22.46 -24.89 22.03
N LEU A 584 -22.13 -25.73 21.06
CA LEU A 584 -22.09 -27.18 21.27
C LEU A 584 -21.01 -27.47 22.31
N SER A 585 -21.41 -27.64 23.57
CA SER A 585 -20.56 -28.23 24.60
C SER A 585 -20.33 -29.69 24.22
N GLY A 586 -19.14 -30.01 23.70
CA GLY A 586 -18.72 -31.40 23.57
C GLY A 586 -18.66 -32.07 24.94
N ALA A 587 -19.18 -33.29 25.00
CA ALA A 587 -19.17 -34.30 26.08
C ALA A 587 -20.43 -34.37 26.97
N GLU A 588 -21.48 -35.00 26.44
CA GLU A 588 -22.25 -35.97 27.25
C GLU A 588 -21.42 -37.27 27.32
N GLU A 589 -20.63 -37.42 28.38
CA GLU A 589 -20.29 -38.74 28.89
C GLU A 589 -21.55 -39.31 29.58
N GLY A 590 -22.12 -40.39 29.02
CA GLY A 590 -23.06 -41.21 29.77
C GLY A 590 -24.10 -41.99 28.96
N SER A 591 -23.89 -43.31 28.91
CA SER A 591 -24.95 -44.35 28.85
C SER A 591 -25.47 -44.76 27.47
N LYS A 592 -24.80 -45.72 26.80
CA LYS A 592 -25.12 -47.16 26.86
C LYS A 592 -24.21 -47.99 25.96
#